data_AF-A0A381QFH5-F1
#
_entry.id   AF-A0A381QFH5-F1
#
_cell.length_a   1.000
_cell.length_b   1.000
_cell.length_c   1.000
_cell.angle_alpha   90.00
_cell.angle_beta   90.00
_cell.angle_gamma   90.00
#
_symmetry.space_group_name_H-M   'P 1'
#
loop_
_entity.id
_entity.type
_entity.pdbx_description
1 polymer ?
#
loop_
_entity_poly.entity_id
_entity_poly.type
_entity_poly.pdbx_seq_one_letter_code
_entity_poly.pdbx_strand_id
1 'polypeptide(L)' 'MIAGIFTIAIGFIIMTIDQQDYGFGFLGLTLGPIIVLIGFIIEFFAIFSKSKQ' A
#
# COMPACT_ATOMS: atom_id res chain seq x y z
N MET A 1 4.70 -10.82 4.12
CA MET A 1 5.52 -10.10 5.10
C MET A 1 6.48 -9.10 4.50
N ILE A 2 7.67 -9.46 4.01
CA ILE A 2 8.56 -8.40 3.49
C ILE A 2 7.96 -7.73 2.24
N ALA A 3 7.41 -8.52 1.31
CA ALA A 3 6.80 -7.99 0.09
C ALA A 3 5.63 -7.03 0.36
N GLY A 4 4.69 -7.37 1.25
CA GLY A 4 3.54 -6.51 1.54
C GLY A 4 3.94 -5.25 2.30
N ILE A 5 4.94 -5.32 3.19
CA ILE A 5 5.51 -4.12 3.84
C ILE A 5 6.10 -3.16 2.79
N PHE A 6 6.87 -3.67 1.82
CA PHE A 6 7.38 -2.84 0.72
C PHE A 6 6.26 -2.24 -0.12
N THR A 7 5.20 -3.01 -0.43
CA THR A 7 4.03 -2.49 -1.16
C THR A 7 3.33 -1.37 -0.39
N ILE A 8 3.16 -1.50 0.93
CA ILE A 8 2.59 -0.44 1.78
C ILE A 8 3.48 0.80 1.74
N ALA A 9 4.79 0.64 1.90
CA ALA A 9 5.74 1.76 1.85
C ALA A 9 5.68 2.51 0.50
N ILE A 10 5.59 1.78 -0.62
CA ILE A 10 5.42 2.36 -1.96
C ILE A 10 4.12 3.19 -2.02
N GLY A 11 3.02 2.68 -1.46
CA GLY A 11 1.75 3.42 -1.41
C GLY A 11 1.87 4.77 -0.70
N PHE A 12 2.57 4.82 0.43
CA PHE A 12 2.85 6.08 1.13
C PHE A 12 3.80 7.00 0.35
N ILE A 13 4.85 6.44 -0.27
CA ILE A 13 5.77 7.24 -1.11
C ILE A 13 5.01 7.88 -2.27
N ILE A 14 4.09 7.16 -2.93
CA ILE A 14 3.26 7.70 -4.00
C ILE A 14 2.44 8.91 -3.53
N MET A 15 1.90 8.88 -2.30
CA MET A 15 1.18 10.03 -1.75
C MET A 15 2.08 11.25 -1.56
N THR A 16 3.34 11.04 -1.15
CA THR A 16 4.30 12.15 -0.94
C THR A 16 4.77 12.81 -2.24
N ILE A 17 4.62 12.12 -3.38
CA ILE A 17 4.99 12.64 -4.70
C ILE A 17 3.82 13.45 -5.31
N ASP A 18 2.62 13.41 -4.71
CA ASP A 18 1.50 14.21 -5.20
C ASP A 18 1.77 15.70 -4.97
N GLN A 19 1.75 16.47 -6.05
CA GLN A 19 2.08 17.89 -6.08
C GLN A 19 0.85 18.79 -5.85
N GLN A 20 -0.35 18.21 -5.70
CA GLN A 20 -1.56 18.96 -5.38
C GLN A 20 -1.57 19.37 -3.91
N ASP A 21 -2.23 20.49 -3.61
CA ASP A 21 -2.37 20.98 -2.24
C ASP A 21 -2.97 19.88 -1.34
N TYR A 22 -2.34 19.69 -0.18
CA TYR A 22 -2.70 18.64 0.80
C TYR A 22 -2.67 17.20 0.26
N GLY A 23 -2.11 16.95 -0.94
CA GLY A 23 -2.13 15.64 -1.57
C GLY A 23 -3.52 15.24 -2.07
N PHE A 24 -4.40 16.20 -2.37
CA PHE A 24 -5.74 15.94 -2.90
C PHE A 24 -5.79 15.57 -4.38
N GLY A 25 -4.64 15.31 -4.99
CA GLY A 25 -4.57 14.75 -6.33
C GLY A 25 -4.94 13.27 -6.36
N PHE A 26 -5.01 12.74 -7.57
CA PHE A 26 -5.33 11.32 -7.78
C PHE A 26 -4.29 10.38 -7.15
N LEU A 27 -3.01 10.78 -7.12
CA LEU A 27 -1.94 9.96 -6.56
C LEU A 27 -2.07 9.83 -5.04
N GLY A 28 -2.39 10.94 -4.36
CA GLY A 28 -2.56 11.00 -2.92
C GLY A 28 -3.89 10.42 -2.43
N LEU A 29 -5.02 10.75 -3.07
CA LEU A 29 -6.35 10.33 -2.60
C LEU A 29 -6.79 8.95 -3.09
N THR A 30 -6.31 8.51 -4.25
CA THR A 30 -6.83 7.29 -4.89
C THR A 30 -5.74 6.24 -5.03
N LEU A 31 -4.69 6.53 -5.77
CA LEU A 31 -3.68 5.52 -6.12
C LEU A 31 -2.90 5.05 -4.88
N GLY A 32 -2.39 5.97 -4.07
CA GLY A 32 -1.67 5.69 -2.84
C GLY A 32 -2.49 4.79 -1.89
N PRO A 33 -3.73 5.17 -1.52
CA PRO A 33 -4.56 4.35 -0.63
C PRO A 33 -4.87 2.96 -1.20
N ILE A 34 -5.12 2.84 -2.51
CA ILE A 34 -5.32 1.54 -3.17
C ILE A 34 -4.07 0.66 -3.05
N ILE A 35 -2.88 1.21 -3.28
CA ILE A 35 -1.61 0.47 -3.16
C ILE A 35 -1.39 0.01 -1.72
N VAL A 36 -1.68 0.85 -0.72
CA VAL A 36 -1.61 0.49 0.70
C VAL A 36 -2.55 -0.67 1.02
N LEU A 37 -3.79 -0.63 0.55
CA LEU A 37 -4.77 -1.70 0.73
C LEU A 37 -4.29 -3.03 0.10
N ILE A 38 -3.72 -2.98 -1.11
CA ILE A 38 -3.13 -4.15 -1.76
C ILE A 38 -1.99 -4.73 -0.91
N GLY A 39 -1.13 -3.87 -0.35
CA GLY A 39 -0.07 -4.30 0.55
C GLY A 39 -0.59 -5.04 1.79
N PHE A 40 -1.68 -4.56 2.40
CA PHE A 40 -2.34 -5.28 3.49
C PHE A 40 -2.95 -6.63 3.04
N ILE A 41 -3.56 -6.70 1.86
CA ILE A 41 -4.08 -7.96 1.31
C ILE A 41 -2.94 -8.99 1.16
N ILE A 42 -1.77 -8.55 0.66
CA ILE A 42 -0.58 -9.41 0.55
C ILE A 42 -0.15 -9.92 1.93
N GLU A 43 -0.20 -9.07 2.97
CA GLU A 43 0.12 -9.49 4.34
C GLU A 43 -0.88 -10.50 4.91
N PHE A 44 -2.17 -10.25 4.73
CA PHE A 44 -3.19 -11.22 5.13
C PHE A 44 -2.99 -12.55 4.42
N PHE A 45 -2.77 -12.55 3.11
CA PHE A 45 -2.49 -13.77 2.36
C PHE A 45 -1.23 -14.48 2.85
N ALA A 46 -0.15 -13.74 3.13
CA ALA A 46 1.08 -14.32 3.65
C ALA A 46 0.90 -14.97 5.03
N ILE A 47 0.09 -14.39 5.91
CA ILE A 47 -0.23 -14.95 7.23
C ILE A 47 -1.10 -16.20 7.08
N PHE A 48 -2.21 -16.12 6.35
CA PHE A 48 -3.13 -17.25 6.17
C PHE A 48 -2.50 -18.41 5.38
N SER A 49 -1.62 -18.12 4.41
CA SER A 49 -0.90 -19.15 3.65
C SER A 49 0.10 -19.92 4.51
N LYS A 50 0.71 -19.30 5.52
CA LYS A 50 1.62 -19.98 6.45
C LYS A 50 0.91 -20.86 7.48
N SER A 51 -0.40 -20.71 7.67
CA SER A 51 -1.21 -21.57 8.54
C SER A 51 -1.42 -23.00 8.01
N LYS A 52 -0.85 -23.35 6.84
CA LYS A 52 -1.01 -24.65 6.20
C LYS A 52 0.19 -25.60 6.38
N GLN A 53 1.06 -25.34 7.35
CA GLN A 53 2.10 -26.29 7.77
C GLN A 53 1.87 -26.73 9.21
#